data_AF-A0A9K3M476-F1
#
_entry.id   AF-A0A9K3M476-F1
#
_cell.length_a   1.000
_cell.length_b   1.000
_cell.length_c   1.000
_cell.angle_alpha   90.00
_cell.angle_beta   90.00
_cell.angle_gamma   90.00
#
_symmetry.space_group_name_H-M   'P 1'
#
loop_
_entity.id
_entity.type
_entity.pdbx_description
1 polymer ?
#
loop_
_entity_poly.entity_id
_entity_poly.type
_entity_poly.pdbx_seq_one_letter_code
_entity_poly.pdbx_strand_id
1 'polypeptide(L)'
;MLCDPEFEELRSVFPFLNPCSADEHVPEAERMVRTRKDRIRSVYVTLPFRHIPRLMVKRVVANAVLWWNALPAPDSVSTVHSPRYHLVGNELTSDNHVRLEFGSYVQTHEAHTNEMRQRTLGAICLGPTGNSQGGHYLLR
;
A
#
# COMPACT_ATOMS: atom_id res chain seq x y z
N MET A 1 22.70 -11.05 -21.88
CA MET A 1 22.32 -11.65 -20.59
C MET A 1 20.83 -11.35 -20.44
N LEU A 2 19.97 -12.37 -20.45
CA LEU A 2 18.53 -12.18 -20.23
C LEU A 2 18.29 -11.68 -18.79
N CYS A 3 17.10 -11.15 -18.50
CA CYS A 3 16.65 -10.78 -17.14
C CYS A 3 17.09 -11.78 -16.06
N ASP A 4 17.13 -11.32 -14.80
CA ASP A 4 17.41 -12.18 -13.65
C ASP A 4 16.56 -13.48 -13.72
N PRO A 5 17.15 -14.66 -13.45
CA PRO A 5 16.48 -15.95 -13.59
C PRO A 5 15.29 -16.15 -12.61
N GLU A 6 14.98 -15.15 -11.79
CA GLU A 6 13.86 -15.15 -10.84
C GLU A 6 12.49 -15.38 -11.50
N PHE A 7 12.33 -15.02 -12.77
CA PHE A 7 11.06 -15.20 -13.50
C PHE A 7 10.99 -16.48 -14.34
N GLU A 8 12.05 -17.29 -14.37
CA GLU A 8 12.09 -18.51 -15.19
C GLU A 8 11.03 -19.53 -14.73
N GLU A 9 10.80 -19.62 -13.41
CA GLU A 9 9.80 -20.52 -12.81
C GLU A 9 8.37 -20.21 -13.30
N LEU A 10 8.08 -18.94 -13.60
CA LEU A 10 6.78 -18.49 -14.07
C LEU A 10 6.47 -18.90 -15.51
N ARG A 11 7.44 -19.32 -16.31
CA ARG A 11 7.19 -19.78 -17.70
C ARG A 11 6.25 -20.98 -17.76
N SER A 12 6.29 -21.84 -16.74
CA SER A 12 5.39 -23.00 -16.63
C SER A 12 3.91 -22.60 -16.52
N VAL A 13 3.63 -21.45 -15.92
CA VAL A 13 2.28 -20.91 -15.69
C VAL A 13 1.90 -19.88 -16.76
N PHE A 14 2.87 -19.13 -17.28
CA PHE A 14 2.70 -18.08 -18.28
C PHE A 14 3.48 -18.44 -19.56
N PRO A 15 2.90 -19.26 -20.46
CA PRO A 15 3.59 -19.77 -21.64
C PRO A 15 3.99 -18.68 -22.65
N PHE A 16 3.41 -17.49 -22.56
CA PHE A 16 3.72 -16.33 -23.41
C PHE A 16 4.54 -15.25 -22.69
N LEU A 17 5.21 -15.58 -21.58
CA LEU A 17 6.06 -14.65 -20.85
C LEU A 17 7.30 -14.28 -21.68
N ASN A 18 7.39 -13.00 -22.05
CA ASN A 18 8.55 -12.43 -22.74
C ASN A 18 9.40 -11.61 -21.74
N PRO A 19 10.50 -12.16 -21.20
CA PRO A 19 11.38 -11.41 -20.31
C PRO A 19 12.18 -10.35 -21.08
N CYS A 20 12.42 -9.24 -20.41
CA CYS A 20 13.25 -8.16 -20.92
C CYS A 20 14.75 -8.50 -20.76
N SER A 21 15.60 -8.01 -21.66
CA SER A 21 17.06 -8.18 -21.55
C SER A 21 17.61 -7.33 -20.41
N ALA A 22 18.81 -7.65 -19.92
CA ALA A 22 19.52 -6.76 -19.01
C ALA A 22 19.70 -5.36 -19.65
N ASP A 23 19.46 -4.30 -18.86
CA ASP A 23 19.48 -2.89 -19.27
C ASP A 23 18.52 -2.49 -20.41
N GLU A 24 17.59 -3.38 -20.80
CA GLU A 24 16.58 -3.04 -21.80
C GLU A 24 15.48 -2.17 -21.17
N HIS A 25 15.10 -1.13 -21.90
CA HIS A 25 14.14 -0.15 -21.45
C HIS A 25 12.71 -0.71 -21.52
N VAL A 26 11.98 -0.63 -20.41
CA VAL A 26 10.57 -1.06 -20.28
C VAL A 26 9.68 0.16 -20.02
N PRO A 27 9.11 0.80 -21.07
CA PRO A 27 8.35 2.05 -20.94
C PRO A 27 7.17 1.97 -19.97
N GLU A 28 6.49 0.83 -19.91
CA GLU A 28 5.30 0.60 -19.08
C GLU A 28 5.67 0.60 -17.59
N ALA A 29 6.75 -0.11 -17.24
CA ALA A 29 7.25 -0.16 -15.87
C ALA A 29 7.72 1.21 -15.40
N GLU A 30 8.44 1.94 -16.25
CA GLU A 30 8.88 3.31 -15.94
C GLU A 30 7.72 4.27 -15.74
N ARG A 31 6.71 4.22 -16.62
CA ARG A 31 5.49 5.02 -16.50
C ARG A 31 4.76 4.72 -15.19
N MET A 32 4.62 3.44 -14.83
CA MET A 32 4.02 3.03 -13.56
C MET A 32 4.81 3.58 -12.36
N VAL A 33 6.14 3.45 -12.35
CA VAL A 33 6.99 3.96 -11.27
C VAL A 33 6.87 5.47 -11.15
N ARG A 34 6.80 6.19 -12.27
CA ARG A 34 6.57 7.64 -12.29
C ARG A 34 5.24 8.01 -11.63
N THR A 35 4.14 7.39 -12.05
CA THR A 35 2.80 7.63 -11.48
C THR A 35 2.75 7.34 -9.98
N ARG A 36 3.35 6.22 -9.55
CA ARG A 36 3.42 5.84 -8.13
C ARG A 36 4.19 6.88 -7.31
N LYS A 37 5.37 7.30 -7.79
CA LYS A 37 6.18 8.33 -7.14
C LYS A 37 5.42 9.65 -7.04
N ASP A 38 4.66 10.02 -8.07
CA ASP A 38 3.88 11.24 -8.07
C ASP A 38 2.77 11.23 -7.01
N ARG A 39 2.01 10.13 -6.91
CA ARG A 39 1.02 9.93 -5.85
C ARG A 39 1.64 10.04 -4.46
N ILE A 40 2.80 9.41 -4.25
CA ILE A 40 3.54 9.44 -2.98
C ILE A 40 3.96 10.87 -2.64
N ARG A 41 4.47 11.63 -3.60
CA ARG A 41 4.85 13.04 -3.41
C ARG A 41 3.65 13.91 -3.05
N SER A 42 2.53 13.72 -3.75
CA SER A 42 1.28 14.46 -3.46
C SER A 42 0.87 14.26 -2.00
N VAL A 43 0.80 13.00 -1.53
CA VAL A 43 0.49 12.72 -0.12
C VAL A 43 1.53 13.33 0.81
N TYR A 44 2.82 13.20 0.51
CA TYR A 44 3.89 13.73 1.36
C TYR A 44 3.80 15.26 1.53
N VAL A 45 3.51 16.01 0.46
CA VAL A 45 3.45 17.47 0.48
C VAL A 45 2.20 17.99 1.20
N THR A 46 1.09 17.25 1.17
CA THR A 46 -0.16 17.67 1.84
C THR A 46 -0.16 17.43 3.35
N LEU A 47 0.81 16.69 3.88
CA LEU A 47 0.87 16.40 5.32
C LEU A 47 1.19 17.66 6.13
N PRO A 48 0.52 17.88 7.28
CA PRO A 48 0.69 19.07 8.12
C PRO A 48 1.95 18.99 9.01
N PHE A 49 3.02 18.35 8.55
CA PHE A 49 4.22 18.08 9.35
C PHE A 49 5.45 18.76 8.76
N ARG A 50 6.18 19.53 9.59
CA ARG A 50 7.46 20.14 9.17
C ARG A 50 8.57 19.10 8.98
N HIS A 51 8.54 18.03 9.77
CA HIS A 51 9.51 16.93 9.70
C HIS A 51 8.76 15.60 9.68
N ILE A 52 9.09 14.75 8.72
CA ILE A 52 8.45 13.45 8.52
C ILE A 52 9.46 12.35 8.86
N PRO A 53 9.22 11.52 9.89
CA PRO A 53 10.09 10.40 10.24
C PRO A 53 10.25 9.39 9.10
N ARG A 54 11.41 8.71 9.05
CA ARG A 54 11.70 7.67 8.04
C ARG A 54 10.65 6.57 7.99
N LEU A 55 10.06 6.22 9.14
CA LEU A 55 9.00 5.21 9.23
C LEU A 55 7.73 5.66 8.51
N MET A 56 7.32 6.93 8.68
CA MET A 56 6.18 7.49 7.94
C MET A 56 6.43 7.47 6.44
N VAL A 57 7.64 7.84 5.98
CA VAL A 57 7.97 7.80 4.55
C VAL A 57 7.80 6.41 3.96
N LYS A 58 8.37 5.38 4.61
CA LYS A 58 8.19 3.97 4.19
C LYS A 58 6.70 3.61 4.09
N ARG A 59 5.90 4.11 5.03
CA ARG A 59 4.49 3.77 5.12
C ARG A 59 3.60 4.56 4.16
N VAL A 60 3.96 5.79 3.79
CA VAL A 60 3.33 6.50 2.66
C VAL A 60 3.47 5.67 1.38
N VAL A 61 4.68 5.15 1.11
CA VAL A 61 4.92 4.30 -0.08
C VAL A 61 4.05 3.05 -0.04
N ALA A 62 4.03 2.34 1.11
CA ALA A 62 3.21 1.14 1.27
C ALA A 62 1.71 1.42 1.12
N ASN A 63 1.22 2.51 1.71
CA ASN A 63 -0.18 2.92 1.62
C ASN A 63 -0.57 3.27 0.17
N ALA A 64 0.28 4.00 -0.55
CA ALA A 64 0.05 4.33 -1.96
C ALA A 64 -0.03 3.06 -2.84
N VAL A 65 0.87 2.09 -2.63
CA VAL A 65 0.85 0.80 -3.34
C VAL A 65 -0.40 -0.01 -2.99
N LEU A 66 -0.80 -0.02 -1.72
CA LEU A 66 -2.00 -0.72 -1.26
C LEU A 66 -3.24 -0.19 -1.99
N TRP A 67 -3.44 1.12 -2.01
CA TRP A 67 -4.60 1.73 -2.68
C TRP A 67 -4.54 1.62 -4.21
N TRP A 68 -3.35 1.66 -4.80
CA TRP A 68 -3.19 1.43 -6.24
C TRP A 68 -3.64 0.03 -6.67
N ASN A 69 -3.37 -0.98 -5.84
CA ASN A 69 -3.78 -2.36 -6.10
C ASN A 69 -5.17 -2.70 -5.54
N ALA A 70 -5.81 -1.78 -4.82
CA ALA A 70 -7.11 -1.98 -4.19
C ALA A 70 -8.28 -1.85 -5.17
N LEU A 71 -8.08 -1.13 -6.28
CA LEU A 71 -9.12 -0.82 -7.24
C LEU A 71 -8.87 -1.60 -8.54
N PRO A 72 -9.94 -2.05 -9.23
CA PRO A 72 -9.80 -2.63 -10.56
C PRO A 72 -9.29 -1.55 -11.53
N ALA A 73 -8.29 -1.90 -12.33
CA ALA A 73 -7.82 -1.05 -13.41
C ALA A 73 -8.77 -1.16 -14.62
N PRO A 74 -8.90 -0.12 -15.46
CA PRO A 74 -9.72 -0.19 -16.68
C PRO A 74 -9.30 -1.33 -17.61
N ASP A 75 -8.00 -1.57 -17.71
CA ASP A 75 -7.39 -2.64 -18.52
C ASP A 75 -7.18 -3.95 -17.73
N SER A 76 -7.89 -4.12 -16.62
CA SER A 76 -7.80 -5.32 -15.77
C SER A 76 -8.51 -6.50 -16.41
N VAL A 77 -8.05 -7.72 -16.09
CA VAL A 77 -8.69 -8.98 -16.49
C VAL A 77 -10.10 -9.11 -15.89
N SER A 78 -10.34 -8.47 -14.75
CA SER A 78 -11.65 -8.38 -14.11
C SER A 78 -12.05 -6.91 -13.92
N THR A 79 -13.30 -6.60 -14.28
CA THR A 79 -13.94 -5.31 -14.02
C THR A 79 -14.46 -5.18 -12.59
N VAL A 80 -14.62 -6.31 -11.90
CA VAL A 80 -15.19 -6.38 -10.54
C VAL A 80 -14.08 -6.49 -9.51
N HIS A 81 -13.13 -7.39 -9.73
CA HIS A 81 -12.12 -7.73 -8.75
C HIS A 81 -10.83 -6.93 -8.93
N SER A 82 -10.24 -6.52 -7.81
CA SER A 82 -8.98 -5.79 -7.80
C SER A 82 -7.78 -6.72 -8.07
N PRO A 83 -6.65 -6.19 -8.57
CA PRO A 83 -5.41 -6.96 -8.69
C PRO A 83 -4.99 -7.60 -7.36
N ARG A 84 -5.21 -6.90 -6.24
CA ARG A 84 -4.95 -7.44 -4.90
C ARG A 84 -5.82 -8.66 -4.59
N TYR A 85 -7.08 -8.65 -4.97
CA TYR A 85 -7.98 -9.79 -4.74
C TYR A 85 -7.48 -11.03 -5.48
N HIS A 86 -7.06 -10.89 -6.73
CA HIS A 86 -6.53 -12.02 -7.50
C HIS A 86 -5.28 -12.65 -6.87
N LEU A 87 -4.46 -11.86 -6.18
CA LEU A 87 -3.22 -12.34 -5.56
C LEU A 87 -3.40 -12.84 -4.12
N VAL A 88 -4.22 -12.14 -3.30
CA VAL A 88 -4.32 -12.36 -1.85
C VAL A 88 -5.66 -13.01 -1.46
N GLY A 89 -6.67 -12.96 -2.32
CA GLY A 89 -8.02 -13.47 -2.04
C GLY A 89 -8.85 -12.61 -1.09
N ASN A 90 -8.41 -11.38 -0.78
CA ASN A 90 -9.11 -10.48 0.14
C ASN A 90 -9.31 -9.10 -0.50
N GLU A 91 -10.56 -8.63 -0.52
CA GLU A 91 -10.93 -7.30 -1.02
C GLU A 91 -10.87 -6.24 0.08
N LEU A 92 -10.51 -5.03 -0.32
CA LEU A 92 -10.55 -3.88 0.55
C LEU A 92 -11.95 -3.26 0.49
N THR A 93 -12.75 -3.48 1.52
CA THR A 93 -14.05 -2.81 1.67
C THR A 93 -13.88 -1.41 2.23
N SER A 94 -14.72 -0.47 1.76
CA SER A 94 -14.79 0.90 2.31
C SER A 94 -15.02 0.89 3.80
N ASP A 95 -15.92 0.03 4.25
CA ASP A 95 -16.39 -0.03 5.63
C ASP A 95 -15.32 -0.51 6.61
N ASN A 96 -14.31 -1.26 6.17
CA ASN A 96 -13.26 -1.72 7.08
C ASN A 96 -11.96 -0.93 6.90
N HIS A 97 -11.67 -0.45 5.69
CA HIS A 97 -10.33 0.06 5.35
C HIS A 97 -10.28 1.56 5.10
N VAL A 98 -11.39 2.22 4.75
CA VAL A 98 -11.45 3.67 4.50
C VAL A 98 -11.98 4.39 5.74
N ARG A 99 -11.43 4.06 6.92
CA ARG A 99 -11.85 4.66 8.20
C ARG A 99 -11.04 5.87 8.61
N LEU A 100 -9.76 5.89 8.25
CA LEU A 100 -8.80 6.89 8.69
C LEU A 100 -7.90 7.30 7.55
N GLU A 101 -7.71 8.61 7.39
CA GLU A 101 -6.76 9.16 6.43
C GLU A 101 -5.33 8.99 6.93
N PHE A 102 -4.38 8.79 6.00
CA PHE A 102 -2.96 8.78 6.32
C PHE A 102 -2.52 10.13 6.90
N GLY A 103 -1.84 10.12 8.04
CA GLY A 103 -1.40 11.32 8.75
C GLY A 103 -2.42 11.91 9.71
N SER A 104 -3.63 11.35 9.79
CA SER A 104 -4.64 11.78 10.76
C SER A 104 -4.22 11.47 12.19
N TYR A 105 -4.51 12.40 13.11
CA TYR A 105 -4.31 12.17 14.54
C TYR A 105 -5.48 11.36 15.10
N VAL A 106 -5.15 10.28 15.82
CA VAL A 106 -6.13 9.34 16.39
C VAL A 106 -5.81 9.03 17.84
N GLN A 107 -6.83 8.66 18.62
CA GLN A 107 -6.67 8.19 19.99
C GLN A 107 -6.83 6.67 20.02
N THR A 108 -5.80 5.96 20.44
CA THR A 108 -5.81 4.50 20.56
C THR A 108 -6.21 4.08 21.96
N HIS A 109 -7.03 3.04 22.07
CA HIS A 109 -7.35 2.40 23.33
C HIS A 109 -6.26 1.36 23.65
N GLU A 110 -5.63 1.46 24.82
CA GLU A 110 -4.68 0.44 25.31
C GLU A 110 -5.37 -0.48 26.34
N ALA A 111 -4.82 -1.65 26.61
CA ALA A 111 -5.31 -2.45 27.74
C ALA A 111 -4.90 -1.76 29.05
N HIS A 112 -5.85 -1.53 29.95
CA HIS A 112 -5.60 -0.81 31.19
C HIS A 112 -6.35 -1.40 32.39
N THR A 113 -5.77 -1.26 33.57
CA THR A 113 -6.32 -1.63 34.88
C THR A 113 -7.14 -0.46 35.46
N ASN A 114 -7.91 -0.68 36.53
CA ASN A 114 -8.76 0.32 37.23
C ASN A 114 -7.95 1.40 37.99
N GLU A 115 -6.88 1.93 37.39
CA GLU A 115 -6.13 3.06 37.90
C GLU A 115 -6.62 4.37 37.25
N MET A 116 -6.43 5.51 37.91
CA MET A 116 -6.82 6.84 37.41
C MET A 116 -5.86 7.41 36.35
N ARG A 117 -5.15 6.54 35.60
CA ARG A 117 -4.22 6.95 34.53
C ARG A 117 -4.96 7.22 33.23
N GLN A 118 -4.30 7.96 32.33
CA GLN A 118 -4.80 8.23 30.98
C GLN A 118 -5.04 6.89 30.24
N ARG A 119 -6.24 6.73 29.67
CA ARG A 119 -6.71 5.48 29.05
C ARG A 119 -6.45 5.40 27.55
N THR A 120 -6.21 6.55 26.91
CA THR A 120 -5.98 6.62 25.47
C THR A 120 -4.64 7.22 25.15
N LEU A 121 -4.05 6.78 24.05
CA LEU A 121 -2.79 7.32 23.57
C LEU A 121 -2.95 7.97 22.22
N GLY A 122 -2.37 9.16 22.06
CA GLY A 122 -2.35 9.85 20.78
C GLY A 122 -1.39 9.18 19.82
N ALA A 123 -1.86 8.85 18.62
CA ALA A 123 -1.05 8.28 17.56
C ALA A 123 -1.38 8.91 16.21
N ILE A 124 -0.49 8.75 15.24
CA ILE A 124 -0.70 9.17 13.85
C ILE A 124 -1.06 7.94 13.02
N CYS A 125 -2.15 8.01 12.27
CA CYS A 125 -2.54 6.94 11.36
C CYS A 125 -1.57 6.84 10.19
N LEU A 126 -1.07 5.63 9.92
CA LEU A 126 -0.23 5.32 8.77
C LEU A 126 -0.97 4.46 7.72
N GLY A 127 -2.29 4.37 7.83
CA GLY A 127 -3.18 3.73 6.87
C GLY A 127 -3.35 2.20 7.03
N PRO A 128 -4.05 1.60 6.06
CA PRO A 128 -4.23 0.18 5.79
C PRO A 128 -3.30 -0.86 6.38
N THR A 129 -3.76 -1.82 7.17
CA THR A 129 -3.09 -3.14 7.20
C THR A 129 -3.52 -3.99 6.00
N GLY A 130 -4.79 -3.89 5.62
CA GLY A 130 -5.39 -4.69 4.54
C GLY A 130 -5.67 -6.13 4.93
N ASN A 131 -5.84 -6.37 6.23
CA ASN A 131 -6.42 -7.59 6.81
C ASN A 131 -7.94 -7.49 6.82
N SER A 132 -8.65 -8.62 6.85
CA SER A 132 -10.12 -8.63 6.80
C SER A 132 -10.79 -7.86 7.95
N GLN A 133 -10.11 -7.69 9.08
CA GLN A 133 -10.62 -6.94 10.24
C GLN A 133 -10.52 -5.41 10.12
N GLY A 134 -9.86 -4.86 9.09
CA GLY A 134 -9.75 -3.40 8.93
C GLY A 134 -8.76 -2.72 9.89
N GLY A 135 -7.68 -3.40 10.26
CA GLY A 135 -6.65 -2.85 11.13
C GLY A 135 -5.87 -1.72 10.45
N HIS A 136 -5.41 -0.75 11.25
CA HIS A 136 -4.58 0.36 10.80
C HIS A 136 -3.20 0.33 11.48
N TYR A 137 -2.18 0.72 10.75
CA TYR A 137 -0.87 0.96 11.32
C TYR A 137 -0.81 2.33 11.96
N LEU A 138 -0.27 2.43 13.16
CA LEU A 138 -0.25 3.65 13.95
C LEU A 138 1.18 3.98 14.37
N LEU A 139 1.53 5.26 14.33
CA LEU A 139 2.79 5.78 14.85
C LEU A 139 2.55 6.43 16.20
N ARG A 140 3.21 5.89 17.23
CA ARG A 140 3.28 6.42 18.59
C ARG A 140 4.54 7.26 18.76
#